data_AF-A0A0G1SXF1-F1
#
_entry.id   AF-A0A0G1SXF1-F1
#
_cell.length_a   1.000
_cell.length_b   1.000
_cell.length_c   1.000
_cell.angle_alpha   90.00
_cell.angle_beta   90.00
_cell.angle_gamma   90.00
#
_symmetry.space_group_name_H-M   'P 1'
#
loop_
_entity.id
_entity.type
_entity.pdbx_description
1 polymer ?
#
loop_
_entity_poly.entity_id
_entity_poly.type
_entity_poly.pdbx_seq_one_letter_code
_entity_poly.pdbx_strand_id
1 'polypeptide(L)'
;MEKTEVIRVVLEDLGKDAADIQTAIDYAWQEARSSPSGTESQSDGRRREQYQLAIAHQTAKQRIENAIRVLRMLDPNVEPTRPGIGSFIKTDFNNKDQWYFIVPYGGGKTLTVDGETIITLSPESPLGEKVLKQTEAQ
;
A
#
# COMPACT_ATOMS: atom_id res chain seq x y z
N MET A 1 10.16 -16.09 -12.31
CA MET A 1 9.47 -14.85 -11.99
C MET A 1 10.47 -13.72 -12.02
N GLU A 2 10.27 -12.79 -12.94
CA GLU A 2 11.16 -11.64 -13.12
C GLU A 2 10.73 -10.48 -12.21
N LYS A 3 11.68 -9.79 -11.58
CA LYS A 3 11.41 -8.66 -10.69
C LYS A 3 10.68 -7.51 -11.38
N THR A 4 10.97 -7.28 -12.67
CA THR A 4 10.27 -6.31 -13.50
C THR A 4 8.76 -6.58 -13.54
N GLU A 5 8.38 -7.85 -13.65
CA GLU A 5 6.98 -8.26 -13.72
C GLU A 5 6.29 -8.12 -12.35
N VAL A 6 7.01 -8.46 -11.27
CA VAL A 6 6.56 -8.19 -9.89
C VAL A 6 6.27 -6.70 -9.69
N ILE A 7 7.20 -5.83 -10.07
CA ILE A 7 7.03 -4.37 -9.96
C ILE A 7 5.82 -3.90 -10.78
N ARG A 8 5.64 -4.42 -12.01
CA ARG A 8 4.49 -4.10 -12.84
C ARG A 8 3.17 -4.44 -12.15
N VAL A 9 3.02 -5.66 -11.64
CA VAL A 9 1.79 -6.11 -10.97
C VAL A 9 1.51 -5.32 -9.70
N VAL A 10 2.54 -5.01 -8.91
CA VAL A 10 2.41 -4.17 -7.71
C VAL A 10 1.99 -2.74 -8.06
N LEU A 11 2.54 -2.17 -9.14
CA LEU A 11 2.14 -0.85 -9.63
C LEU A 11 0.68 -0.82 -10.10
N GLU A 12 0.20 -1.88 -10.74
CA GLU A 12 -1.19 -2.01 -11.14
C GLU A 12 -2.13 -2.12 -9.94
N ASP A 13 -1.75 -2.89 -8.93
CA ASP A 13 -2.52 -3.02 -7.68
C ASP A 13 -2.60 -1.69 -6.92
N LEU A 14 -1.47 -0.99 -6.74
CA LEU A 14 -1.45 0.34 -6.12
C LEU A 14 -2.25 1.37 -6.95
N GLY A 15 -2.27 1.23 -8.28
CA GLY A 15 -3.09 2.05 -9.16
C GLY A 15 -4.58 1.87 -8.93
N LYS A 16 -5.03 0.62 -8.70
CA LYS A 16 -6.42 0.32 -8.32
C LYS A 16 -6.77 0.92 -6.96
N ASP A 17 -5.91 0.75 -5.96
CA ASP A 17 -6.13 1.36 -4.64
C ASP A 17 -6.26 2.88 -4.71
N ALA A 18 -5.43 3.54 -5.53
CA ALA A 18 -5.50 4.99 -5.70
C ALA A 18 -6.85 5.43 -6.29
N ALA A 19 -7.41 4.65 -7.22
CA ALA A 19 -8.72 4.91 -7.81
C ALA A 19 -9.87 4.66 -6.82
N ASP A 20 -9.78 3.57 -6.04
CA ASP A 20 -10.78 3.24 -5.01
C ASP A 20 -10.81 4.30 -3.90
N ILE A 21 -9.63 4.74 -3.43
CA ILE A 21 -9.54 5.83 -2.44
C ILE A 21 -10.03 7.14 -3.03
N GLN A 22 -9.79 7.43 -4.31
CA GLN A 22 -10.35 8.63 -4.94
C GLN A 22 -11.88 8.64 -4.88
N THR A 23 -12.51 7.49 -5.15
CA THR A 23 -13.97 7.34 -5.04
C THR A 23 -14.44 7.59 -3.60
N ALA A 24 -13.70 7.08 -2.60
CA ALA A 24 -14.02 7.32 -1.19
C ALA A 24 -13.87 8.79 -0.78
N ILE A 25 -12.85 9.50 -1.29
CA ILE A 25 -12.67 10.94 -1.09
C ILE A 25 -13.87 11.72 -1.63
N ASP A 26 -14.29 11.42 -2.86
CA ASP A 26 -15.38 12.12 -3.52
C ASP A 26 -16.71 11.91 -2.78
N TYR A 27 -16.98 10.69 -2.32
CA TYR A 27 -18.13 10.36 -1.49
C TYR A 27 -18.13 11.12 -0.15
N ALA A 28 -17.00 11.11 0.58
CA ALA A 28 -16.90 11.80 1.86
C ALA A 28 -17.10 13.32 1.72
N TRP A 29 -16.58 13.93 0.64
CA TRP A 29 -16.81 15.34 0.34
C TRP A 29 -18.25 15.65 -0.02
N GLN A 30 -18.90 14.77 -0.79
CA GLN A 30 -20.30 14.91 -1.12
C GLN A 30 -21.15 14.91 0.15
N GLU A 31 -20.97 13.93 1.03
CA GLU A 31 -21.70 13.80 2.30
C GLU A 31 -21.43 14.96 3.27
N ALA A 32 -20.19 15.43 3.36
CA ALA A 32 -19.85 16.60 4.17
C ALA A 32 -20.58 17.88 3.69
N ARG A 33 -20.91 17.97 2.39
CA ARG A 33 -21.58 19.13 1.79
C ARG A 33 -23.11 18.99 1.75
N SER A 34 -23.64 17.77 1.62
CA SER A 34 -25.07 17.49 1.40
C SER A 34 -25.90 17.40 2.68
N SER A 35 -25.28 17.31 3.87
CA SER A 35 -26.03 17.17 5.13
C SER A 35 -27.01 18.34 5.33
N PRO A 36 -28.34 18.14 5.41
CA PRO A 36 -29.32 19.21 5.55
C PRO A 36 -29.22 19.91 6.91
N SER A 37 -29.58 21.20 6.99
CA SER A 37 -29.60 22.02 8.21
C SER A 37 -30.68 21.63 9.24
N GLY A 38 -31.38 20.50 9.07
CA GLY A 38 -32.46 20.07 9.94
C GLY A 38 -31.93 19.40 11.21
N THR A 39 -31.94 20.13 12.33
CA THR A 39 -31.33 19.82 13.64
C THR A 39 -29.83 20.15 13.68
N GLU A 40 -29.49 21.41 14.01
CA GLU A 40 -28.13 21.98 13.98
C GLU A 40 -27.06 21.08 14.61
N SER A 41 -27.33 20.47 15.78
CA SER A 41 -26.28 19.75 16.52
C SER A 41 -25.87 18.38 15.94
N GLN A 42 -26.79 17.61 15.35
CA GLN A 42 -26.46 16.28 14.79
C GLN A 42 -25.94 16.34 13.35
N SER A 43 -26.30 17.41 12.64
CA SER A 43 -25.83 17.67 11.28
C SER A 43 -24.39 18.19 11.29
N ASP A 44 -24.01 18.97 12.31
CA ASP A 44 -22.64 19.48 12.46
C ASP A 44 -21.62 18.39 12.86
N GLY A 45 -22.01 17.42 13.69
CA GLY A 45 -21.16 16.28 14.06
C GLY A 45 -20.83 15.39 12.85
N ARG A 46 -21.86 14.97 12.11
CA ARG A 46 -21.69 14.13 10.91
C ARG A 46 -20.85 14.82 9.84
N ARG A 47 -21.08 16.12 9.58
CA ARG A 47 -20.26 16.89 8.63
C ARG A 47 -18.78 16.91 9.03
N ARG A 48 -18.47 17.09 10.31
CA ARG A 48 -17.08 17.09 10.81
C ARG A 48 -16.43 15.72 10.65
N GLU A 49 -17.14 14.65 10.96
CA GLU A 49 -16.65 13.27 10.79
C GLU A 49 -16.36 12.98 9.30
N GLN A 50 -17.29 13.32 8.40
CA GLN A 50 -17.08 13.13 6.96
C GLN A 50 -15.92 13.97 6.42
N TYR A 51 -15.75 15.20 6.91
CA TYR A 51 -14.57 16.02 6.59
C TYR A 51 -13.27 15.35 7.04
N GLN A 52 -13.22 14.85 8.28
CA GLN A 52 -12.04 14.15 8.80
C GLN A 52 -11.73 12.87 7.99
N LEU A 53 -12.75 12.11 7.60
CA LEU A 53 -12.59 10.95 6.73
C LEU A 53 -12.02 11.35 5.36
N ALA A 54 -12.53 12.41 4.74
CA ALA A 54 -12.00 12.90 3.46
C ALA A 54 -10.51 13.27 3.56
N ILE A 55 -10.10 13.96 4.63
CA ILE A 55 -8.68 14.30 4.88
C ILE A 55 -7.83 13.04 5.09
N ALA A 56 -8.32 12.06 5.85
CA ALA A 56 -7.63 10.79 6.06
C ALA A 56 -7.43 10.03 4.74
N HIS A 57 -8.47 9.95 3.90
CA HIS A 57 -8.38 9.32 2.59
C HIS A 57 -7.43 10.06 1.64
N GLN A 58 -7.42 11.39 1.65
CA GLN A 58 -6.45 12.19 0.88
C GLN A 58 -5.01 11.89 1.30
N THR A 59 -4.76 11.79 2.60
CA THR A 59 -3.43 11.46 3.13
C THR A 59 -3.01 10.05 2.71
N ALA A 60 -3.92 9.08 2.75
CA ALA A 60 -3.66 7.72 2.27
C ALA A 60 -3.35 7.69 0.77
N LYS A 61 -4.13 8.42 -0.06
CA LYS A 61 -3.89 8.54 -1.50
C LYS A 61 -2.50 9.10 -1.81
N GLN A 62 -2.08 10.14 -1.09
CA GLN A 62 -0.73 10.71 -1.26
C GLN A 62 0.38 9.69 -0.95
N ARG A 63 0.19 8.84 0.06
CA ARG A 63 1.15 7.76 0.38
C ARG A 63 1.24 6.74 -0.75
N ILE A 64 0.10 6.34 -1.33
CA ILE A 64 0.06 5.43 -2.49
C ILE A 64 0.73 6.06 -3.71
N GLU A 65 0.42 7.33 -4.02
CA GLU A 65 1.03 8.03 -5.14
C GLU A 65 2.56 8.17 -4.97
N ASN A 66 3.02 8.40 -3.74
CA ASN A 66 4.45 8.39 -3.43
C ASN A 66 5.06 6.99 -3.60
N ALA A 67 4.36 5.94 -3.16
CA ALA A 67 4.79 4.56 -3.35
C ALA A 67 4.97 4.21 -4.83
N ILE A 68 3.98 4.55 -5.66
CA ILE A 68 4.02 4.40 -7.12
C ILE A 68 5.24 5.14 -7.69
N ARG A 69 5.49 6.38 -7.26
CA ARG A 69 6.64 7.18 -7.72
C ARG A 69 7.97 6.49 -7.41
N VAL A 70 8.15 6.05 -6.16
CA VAL A 70 9.37 5.36 -5.72
C VAL A 70 9.59 4.08 -6.51
N LEU A 71 8.55 3.24 -6.66
CA LEU A 71 8.66 1.98 -7.38
C LEU A 71 8.97 2.17 -8.87
N ARG A 72 8.44 3.22 -9.51
CA ARG A 72 8.76 3.55 -10.91
C ARG A 72 10.20 4.02 -11.12
N MET A 73 10.87 4.50 -10.08
CA MET A 73 12.28 4.93 -10.14
C MET A 73 13.26 3.79 -9.87
N LEU A 74 12.78 2.62 -9.47
CA LEU A 74 13.64 1.46 -9.23
C LEU A 74 14.17 0.91 -10.54
N ASP A 75 15.47 0.61 -10.57
CA ASP A 75 16.04 -0.25 -11.58
C ASP A 75 15.83 -1.71 -11.16
N PRO A 76 15.02 -2.52 -11.87
CA PRO A 76 14.78 -3.91 -11.52
C PRO A 76 16.04 -4.78 -11.61
N ASN A 77 17.09 -4.34 -12.32
CA ASN A 77 18.32 -5.10 -12.48
C ASN A 77 19.32 -4.87 -11.33
N VAL A 78 19.04 -3.89 -10.47
CA VAL A 78 19.88 -3.57 -9.32
C VAL A 78 19.25 -4.19 -8.07
N GLU A 79 19.99 -5.12 -7.46
CA GLU A 79 19.66 -5.60 -6.12
C GLU A 79 20.44 -4.80 -5.07
N PRO A 80 19.77 -4.23 -4.05
CA PRO A 80 20.45 -3.53 -2.99
C PRO A 80 21.26 -4.51 -2.13
N THR A 81 22.38 -4.05 -1.57
CA THR A 81 23.25 -4.84 -0.69
C THR A 81 22.53 -5.32 0.58
N ARG A 82 21.42 -4.68 0.94
CA ARG A 82 20.54 -5.09 2.04
C ARG A 82 19.09 -5.03 1.60
N PRO A 83 18.21 -5.92 2.08
CA PRO A 83 16.79 -5.85 1.76
C PRO A 83 16.19 -4.51 2.19
N GLY A 84 15.44 -3.90 1.29
CA GLY A 84 14.79 -2.61 1.47
C GLY A 84 13.67 -2.43 0.46
N ILE A 85 13.17 -1.20 0.32
CA ILE A 85 12.11 -0.91 -0.67
C ILE A 85 12.57 -1.37 -2.06
N GLY A 86 11.71 -2.14 -2.74
CA GLY A 86 12.00 -2.70 -4.05
C GLY A 86 12.73 -4.03 -4.01
N SER A 87 13.11 -4.56 -2.84
CA SER A 87 13.70 -5.90 -2.77
C SER A 87 12.65 -6.97 -2.99
N PHE A 88 13.04 -7.98 -3.77
CA PHE A 88 12.25 -9.18 -4.02
C PHE A 88 12.95 -10.37 -3.34
N ILE A 89 12.33 -10.90 -2.29
CA ILE A 89 12.97 -11.88 -1.41
C ILE A 89 12.15 -13.16 -1.32
N LYS A 90 12.85 -14.27 -1.18
CA LYS A 90 12.28 -15.58 -0.88
C LYS A 90 12.61 -15.91 0.56
N THR A 91 11.63 -16.31 1.35
CA THR A 91 11.87 -16.80 2.70
C THR A 91 11.25 -18.18 2.88
N ASP A 92 11.89 -19.04 3.65
CA ASP A 92 11.24 -20.23 4.19
C ASP A 92 10.47 -19.85 5.46
N PHE A 93 9.15 -19.99 5.43
CA PHE A 93 8.32 -19.88 6.62
C PHE A 93 7.50 -21.16 6.77
N ASN A 94 7.72 -21.90 7.87
CA ASN A 94 7.08 -23.19 8.14
C ASN A 94 7.27 -24.24 7.02
N ASN A 95 8.48 -24.40 6.49
CA ASN A 95 8.83 -25.31 5.38
C ASN A 95 8.06 -25.00 4.08
N LYS A 96 7.65 -23.74 3.91
CA LYS A 96 7.04 -23.25 2.68
C LYS A 96 7.83 -22.06 2.19
N ASP A 97 8.21 -22.17 0.92
CA ASP A 97 8.76 -21.06 0.16
C ASP A 97 7.68 -19.99 -0.03
N GLN A 98 7.94 -18.80 0.49
CA GLN A 98 7.06 -17.64 0.35
C GLN A 98 7.84 -16.48 -0.25
N TRP A 99 7.28 -15.87 -1.29
CA TRP A 99 7.84 -14.69 -1.94
C TRP A 99 7.30 -13.42 -1.31
N TYR A 100 8.19 -12.48 -1.04
CA TYR A 100 7.84 -11.14 -0.55
C TYR A 100 8.43 -10.07 -1.45
N PHE A 101 7.65 -9.01 -1.66
CA PHE A 101 8.11 -7.81 -2.33
C PHE A 101 7.97 -6.60 -1.40
N ILE A 102 9.08 -5.93 -1.10
CA ILE A 102 9.08 -4.85 -0.12
C ILE A 102 8.59 -3.56 -0.77
N VAL A 103 7.47 -3.04 -0.26
CA VAL A 103 6.79 -1.84 -0.74
C VAL A 103 6.89 -0.70 0.27
N PRO A 104 6.97 0.56 -0.18
CA PRO A 104 7.02 1.70 0.73
C PRO A 104 5.67 1.98 1.43
N TYR A 105 4.56 1.49 0.86
CA TYR A 105 3.20 1.55 1.42
C TYR A 105 2.34 0.43 0.81
N GLY A 106 1.24 0.04 1.46
CA GLY A 106 0.33 -0.99 0.95
C GLY A 106 0.83 -2.43 1.14
N GLY A 107 1.59 -2.70 2.20
CA GLY A 107 1.99 -4.05 2.58
C GLY A 107 0.83 -4.92 3.05
N GLY A 108 1.03 -6.24 3.04
CA GLY A 108 0.08 -7.25 3.51
C GLY A 108 -0.84 -7.81 2.43
N LYS A 109 -0.61 -7.49 1.15
CA LYS A 109 -1.45 -7.97 0.05
C LYS A 109 -0.85 -9.19 -0.62
N THR A 110 -1.72 -10.11 -1.03
CA THR A 110 -1.36 -11.29 -1.79
C THR A 110 -1.65 -11.03 -3.26
N LEU A 111 -0.61 -11.07 -4.10
CA LEU A 111 -0.72 -10.90 -5.55
C LEU A 111 -0.21 -12.18 -6.25
N THR A 112 -0.63 -12.39 -7.48
CA THR A 112 -0.20 -13.54 -8.29
C THR A 112 0.60 -13.05 -9.48
N VAL A 113 1.79 -13.62 -9.67
CA VAL A 113 2.71 -13.30 -10.77
C VAL A 113 3.24 -14.61 -11.33
N ASP A 114 3.08 -14.85 -12.63
CA ASP A 114 3.49 -16.10 -13.30
C ASP A 114 2.93 -17.39 -12.62
N GLY A 115 1.77 -17.31 -11.98
CA GLY A 115 1.16 -18.42 -11.22
C GLY A 115 1.73 -18.63 -9.82
N GLU A 116 2.75 -17.86 -9.43
CA GLU A 116 3.32 -17.84 -8.09
C GLU A 116 2.66 -16.78 -7.22
N THR A 117 2.59 -17.04 -5.92
CA THR A 117 2.04 -16.09 -4.95
C THR A 117 3.14 -15.22 -4.38
N ILE A 118 2.95 -13.90 -4.50
CA ILE A 118 3.81 -12.89 -3.85
C ILE A 118 3.02 -12.17 -2.76
N ILE A 119 3.70 -11.81 -1.67
CA ILE A 119 3.13 -10.98 -0.61
C ILE A 119 3.83 -9.62 -0.61
N THR A 120 3.08 -8.53 -0.70
CA THR A 120 3.65 -7.19 -0.49
C THR A 120 3.97 -7.01 0.98
N LEU A 121 5.12 -6.39 1.30
CA LEU A 121 5.57 -6.21 2.67
C LEU A 121 6.00 -4.77 2.89
N SER A 122 5.37 -4.07 3.84
CA SER A 122 5.85 -2.74 4.23
C SER A 122 6.85 -2.86 5.39
N PRO A 123 7.96 -2.08 5.38
CA PRO A 123 8.93 -2.06 6.47
C PRO A 123 8.32 -1.71 7.83
N GLU A 124 7.26 -0.89 7.81
CA GLU A 124 6.49 -0.44 8.97
C GLU A 124 5.57 -1.52 9.56
N SER A 125 5.44 -2.70 8.93
CA SER A 125 4.67 -3.82 9.47
C SER A 125 5.49 -4.67 10.45
N PRO A 126 4.88 -5.31 11.48
CA PRO A 126 5.59 -6.20 12.41
C PRO A 126 6.31 -7.36 11.72
N LEU A 127 5.76 -7.85 10.60
CA LEU A 127 6.41 -8.88 9.79
C LEU A 127 7.57 -8.28 8.97
N GLY A 128 7.40 -7.08 8.42
CA GLY A 128 8.44 -6.33 7.73
C GLY A 128 9.68 -6.13 8.58
N GLU A 129 9.48 -5.70 9.83
CA GLU A 129 10.56 -5.51 10.78
C GLU A 129 11.33 -6.82 11.07
N LYS A 130 10.60 -7.94 11.24
CA LYS A 130 11.21 -9.25 11.49
C LYS A 130 11.99 -9.78 10.29
N VAL A 131 11.40 -9.70 9.09
CA VAL A 131 12.01 -10.20 7.86
C VAL A 131 13.26 -9.41 7.51
N LEU A 132 13.22 -8.08 7.64
CA LEU A 132 14.38 -7.21 7.47
C LEU A 132 15.49 -7.55 8.46
N LYS A 133 15.16 -7.76 9.75
CA LYS A 133 16.14 -8.15 10.78
C LYS A 133 16.77 -9.53 10.54
N GLN A 134 16.01 -10.50 10.04
CA GLN A 134 16.51 -11.85 9.76
C GLN A 134 17.50 -11.87 8.58
N THR A 135 17.35 -10.96 7.64
CA THR A 135 18.28 -10.83 6.50
C THR A 135 19.52 -9.99 6.82
N GLU A 136 19.51 -9.19 7.89
CA GLU A 136 20.71 -8.48 8.38
C GLU A 136 21.67 -9.38 9.17
N ALA A 137 21.24 -10.56 9.61
CA ALA A 137 22.01 -11.46 10.48
C ALA A 137 22.88 -12.50 9.73
N GLN A 138 23.10 -12.32 8.42
CA GLN A 138 23.91 -13.21 7.58
C GLN A 138 25.14 -12.50 7.01
#